data_AF-A0A5P9B7D5-F1
#
_entry.id   AF-A0A5P9B7D5-F1
#
_cell.length_a   1.000
_cell.length_b   1.000
_cell.length_c   1.000
_cell.angle_alpha   90.00
_cell.angle_beta   90.00
_cell.angle_gamma   90.00
#
_symmetry.space_group_name_H-M   'P 1'
#
loop_
_entity.id
_entity.type
_entity.pdbx_description
1 polymer ?
#
loop_
_entity_poly.entity_id
_entity_poly.type
_entity_poly.pdbx_seq_one_letter_code
_entity_poly.pdbx_strand_id
1 'polypeptide(L)'
;MLDCNVVILIKNEFKVSPRLTGVFFRKNFGESMYDSSGELTEFALECINYFNELKLVKAKQDFASRQRQRQAEFENNQASIKEANRQVAKSQSLSTAKHVGSFKYTLVDGVLSITSSSRTQPNLAKSIRSYLRQFKIFRLGQRLDNGVQFSGDAVTEILAMLKDKHRAQEHFEFVRSLVQDLSCLIKTSSTKNLMVRSPTPELLALECS
;
A
#
# COMPACT_ATOMS: atom_id res chain seq x y z
N MET A 1 37.89 21.78 33.28
CA MET A 1 37.58 20.32 33.12
C MET A 1 36.67 19.94 34.27
N LEU A 2 35.41 19.60 33.97
CA LEU A 2 34.38 19.43 34.99
C LEU A 2 34.61 18.19 35.86
N ASP A 3 34.43 18.35 37.17
CA ASP A 3 34.47 17.24 38.12
C ASP A 3 33.39 16.18 37.81
N CYS A 4 33.70 14.92 38.13
CA CYS A 4 32.79 13.80 37.91
C CYS A 4 31.40 14.01 38.54
N ASN A 5 31.34 14.63 39.72
CA ASN A 5 30.08 14.92 40.40
C ASN A 5 29.24 15.96 39.63
N VAL A 6 29.88 17.00 39.10
CA VAL A 6 29.24 18.04 38.28
C VAL A 6 28.69 17.42 36.99
N VAL A 7 29.48 16.56 36.34
CA VAL A 7 29.06 15.82 35.14
C VAL A 7 27.81 14.97 35.40
N ILE A 8 27.73 14.27 36.53
CA ILE A 8 26.57 13.45 36.90
C ILE A 8 25.32 14.32 37.08
N LEU A 9 25.45 15.45 37.77
CA LEU A 9 24.35 16.39 38.00
C LEU A 9 23.83 16.96 36.69
N ILE A 10 24.71 17.37 35.78
CA ILE A 10 24.33 17.90 34.46
C ILE A 10 23.64 16.81 33.62
N LYS A 11 24.14 15.57 33.65
CA LYS A 11 23.49 14.43 32.96
C LYS A 11 22.09 14.14 33.48
N ASN A 12 21.88 14.26 34.80
CA ASN A 12 20.56 14.05 35.40
C ASN A 12 19.61 15.19 35.02
N GLU A 13 20.07 16.43 35.07
CA GLU A 13 19.30 17.60 34.63
C GLU A 13 18.94 17.51 33.14
N PHE A 14 19.85 17.04 32.29
CA PHE A 14 19.63 16.85 30.86
C PHE A 14 18.48 15.89 30.51
N LYS A 15 18.14 14.96 31.42
CA LYS A 15 17.01 14.06 31.22
C LYS A 15 15.66 14.76 31.37
N VAL A 16 15.62 15.86 32.13
CA VAL A 16 14.37 16.50 32.58
C VAL A 16 14.20 17.89 31.96
N SER A 17 15.29 18.64 31.83
CA SER A 17 15.26 20.04 31.44
C SER A 17 15.85 20.25 30.05
N PRO A 18 15.26 21.15 29.23
CA PRO A 18 15.76 21.48 27.91
C PRO A 18 16.97 22.43 27.95
N ARG A 19 17.29 23.04 29.09
CA ARG A 19 18.38 24.01 29.26
C ARG A 19 18.93 23.95 30.69
N LEU A 20 20.20 24.26 30.83
CA LEU A 20 20.80 24.54 32.13
C LEU A 20 20.38 25.94 32.57
N THR A 21 19.88 26.09 33.80
CA THR A 21 19.33 27.36 34.30
C THR A 21 20.06 27.83 35.55
N GLY A 22 19.98 29.12 35.88
CA GLY A 22 20.52 29.63 37.15
C GLY A 22 19.92 28.99 38.41
N VAL A 23 18.72 28.39 38.31
CA VAL A 23 18.12 27.60 39.40
C VAL A 23 18.91 26.31 39.65
N PHE A 24 19.40 25.66 38.59
CA PHE A 24 20.26 24.48 38.71
C PHE A 24 21.55 24.81 39.47
N PHE A 25 22.19 25.94 39.16
CA PHE A 25 23.45 26.33 39.83
C PHE A 25 23.23 26.64 41.31
N ARG A 26 22.21 27.45 41.64
CA ARG A 26 21.87 27.77 43.03
C ARG A 26 21.50 26.53 43.85
N LYS A 27 20.75 25.60 43.26
CA LYS A 27 20.29 24.39 43.96
C LYS A 27 21.42 23.38 44.22
N ASN A 28 22.32 23.18 43.26
CA ASN A 28 23.30 22.10 43.33
C ASN A 28 24.69 22.56 43.79
N PHE A 29 25.03 23.83 43.61
CA PHE A 29 26.34 24.37 43.96
C PHE A 29 26.27 25.53 44.97
N GLY A 30 25.07 26.05 45.28
CA GLY A 30 24.92 27.21 46.16
C GLY A 30 25.38 28.54 45.53
N GLU A 31 25.79 28.53 44.26
CA GLU A 31 26.39 29.66 43.58
C GLU A 31 25.48 30.23 42.49
N SER A 32 25.70 31.51 42.18
CA SER A 32 25.07 32.17 41.04
C SER A 32 25.74 31.75 39.74
N MET A 33 24.94 31.64 38.68
CA MET A 33 25.41 31.44 37.32
C MET A 33 26.16 32.67 36.78
N TYR A 34 25.81 33.86 37.29
CA TYR A 34 26.37 35.14 36.91
C TYR A 34 27.26 35.69 38.01
N ASP A 35 28.36 36.33 37.61
CA ASP A 35 29.27 37.05 38.51
C ASP A 35 28.71 38.43 38.92
N SER A 36 29.51 39.20 39.66
CA SER A 36 29.15 40.55 40.12
C SER A 36 29.02 41.58 38.99
N SER A 37 29.56 41.30 37.81
CA SER A 37 29.40 42.13 36.61
C SER A 37 28.16 41.79 35.80
N GLY A 38 27.46 40.69 36.16
CA GLY A 38 26.29 40.20 35.44
C GLY A 38 26.64 39.28 34.27
N GLU A 39 27.92 38.92 34.11
CA GLU A 39 28.42 38.02 33.08
C GLU A 39 28.42 36.57 33.58
N LEU A 40 28.42 35.61 32.65
CA LEU A 40 28.48 34.20 33.02
C LEU A 40 29.84 33.85 33.62
N THR A 41 29.82 33.16 34.75
CA THR A 41 31.05 32.62 35.35
C THR A 41 31.70 31.60 34.41
N GLU A 42 33.02 31.49 34.47
CA GLU A 42 33.77 30.50 33.69
C GLU A 42 33.29 29.07 33.97
N PHE A 43 32.97 28.78 35.24
CA PHE A 43 32.36 27.51 35.64
C PHE A 43 30.99 27.27 35.00
N ALA A 44 30.12 28.29 34.96
CA ALA A 44 28.83 28.18 34.28
C ALA A 44 28.99 27.95 32.77
N LEU A 45 29.97 28.60 32.14
CA LEU A 45 30.30 28.39 30.73
C LEU A 45 30.75 26.96 30.45
N GLU A 46 31.66 26.40 31.26
CA GLU A 46 32.06 24.98 31.12
C GLU A 46 30.85 24.04 31.23
N CYS A 47 29.98 24.27 32.21
CA CYS A 47 28.77 23.46 32.42
C CYS A 47 27.77 23.56 31.25
N ILE A 48 27.55 24.77 30.72
CA ILE A 48 26.66 25.00 29.57
C ILE A 48 27.23 24.33 28.32
N ASN A 49 28.53 24.45 28.08
CA ASN A 49 29.19 23.84 26.94
C ASN A 49 29.03 22.32 26.98
N TYR A 50 29.29 21.69 28.12
CA TYR A 50 29.08 20.26 28.30
C TYR A 50 27.61 19.85 28.09
N PHE A 51 26.66 20.63 28.61
CA PHE A 51 25.23 20.39 28.40
C PHE A 51 24.83 20.48 26.91
N ASN A 52 25.44 21.39 26.17
CA ASN A 52 25.21 21.54 24.73
C ASN A 52 25.84 20.38 23.93
N GLU A 53 26.98 19.86 24.35
CA GLU A 53 27.55 18.64 23.75
C GLU A 53 26.61 17.44 23.92
N LEU A 54 26.00 17.27 25.10
CA LEU A 54 25.00 16.23 25.33
C LEU A 54 23.78 16.37 24.39
N LYS A 55 23.32 17.60 24.14
CA LYS A 55 22.27 17.87 23.13
C LYS A 55 22.69 17.43 21.74
N LEU A 56 23.90 17.78 21.32
CA LEU A 56 24.41 17.44 19.99
C LEU A 56 24.54 15.93 19.81
N VAL A 57 25.04 15.22 20.81
CA VAL A 57 25.15 13.75 20.79
C VAL A 57 23.76 13.11 20.68
N LYS A 58 22.80 13.54 21.49
CA LYS A 58 21.42 13.03 21.44
C LYS A 58 20.77 13.31 20.08
N ALA A 59 20.92 14.52 19.54
CA ALA A 59 20.37 14.88 18.23
C ALA A 59 20.94 14.00 17.10
N LYS A 60 22.26 13.70 17.13
CA LYS A 60 22.90 12.78 16.18
C LYS A 60 22.34 11.36 16.29
N GLN A 61 22.15 10.86 17.52
CA GLN A 61 21.55 9.55 17.75
C GLN A 61 20.11 9.47 17.26
N ASP A 62 19.29 10.48 17.56
CA ASP A 62 17.89 10.57 17.13
C ASP A 62 17.78 10.67 15.60
N PHE A 63 18.71 11.36 14.95
CA PHE A 63 18.78 11.42 13.49
C PHE A 63 19.10 10.05 12.88
N ALA A 64 20.13 9.36 13.38
CA ALA A 64 20.52 8.04 12.90
C ALA A 64 19.40 7.00 13.09
N SER A 65 18.67 7.05 14.21
CA SER A 65 17.51 6.20 14.47
C SER A 65 16.37 6.47 13.49
N ARG A 66 16.03 7.74 13.24
CA ARG A 66 15.01 8.14 12.24
C ARG A 66 15.37 7.73 10.82
N GLN A 67 16.66 7.76 10.46
CA GLN A 67 17.12 7.30 9.15
C GLN A 67 16.95 5.79 8.99
N ARG A 68 17.33 4.99 10.01
CA ARG A 68 17.13 3.53 10.01
C ARG A 68 15.65 3.15 9.93
N GLN A 69 14.79 3.83 10.68
CA GLN A 69 13.35 3.58 10.64
C GLN A 69 12.76 3.84 9.24
N ARG A 70 13.11 4.97 8.60
CA ARG A 70 12.67 5.26 7.23
C ARG A 70 13.15 4.21 6.22
N GLN A 71 14.38 3.71 6.38
CA GLN A 71 14.91 2.68 5.51
C GLN A 71 14.12 1.36 5.65
N ALA A 72 13.83 0.93 6.88
CA ALA A 72 13.04 -0.26 7.13
C ALA A 72 11.60 -0.13 6.61
N GLU A 73 10.97 1.04 6.77
CA GLU A 73 9.64 1.32 6.22
C GLU A 73 9.64 1.26 4.69
N PHE A 74 10.66 1.81 4.03
CA PHE A 74 10.81 1.74 2.57
C PHE A 74 10.96 0.30 2.08
N GLU A 75 11.79 -0.51 2.74
CA GLU A 75 12.00 -1.92 2.39
C GLU A 75 10.72 -2.75 2.54
N ASN A 76 9.98 -2.55 3.64
CA ASN A 76 8.69 -3.20 3.87
C ASN A 76 7.66 -2.80 2.82
N ASN A 77 7.56 -1.50 2.49
CA ASN A 77 6.66 -1.02 1.45
C ASN A 77 7.02 -1.59 0.08
N GLN A 78 8.31 -1.69 -0.24
CA GLN A 78 8.75 -2.29 -1.51
C GLN A 78 8.43 -3.78 -1.58
N ALA A 79 8.57 -4.53 -0.48
CA ALA A 79 8.19 -5.94 -0.40
C ALA A 79 6.68 -6.13 -0.59
N SER A 80 5.86 -5.29 0.07
CA SER A 80 4.40 -5.30 -0.07
C SER A 80 3.95 -5.01 -1.51
N ILE A 81 4.55 -3.99 -2.16
CA ILE A 81 4.27 -3.67 -3.57
C ILE A 81 4.63 -4.84 -4.49
N LYS A 82 5.77 -5.50 -4.28
CA LYS A 82 6.17 -6.68 -5.06
C LYS A 82 5.18 -7.83 -4.90
N GLU A 83 4.70 -8.07 -3.68
CA GLU A 83 3.68 -9.09 -3.41
C GLU A 83 2.35 -8.75 -4.09
N ALA A 84 1.87 -7.51 -3.95
CA ALA A 84 0.66 -7.04 -4.62
C ALA A 84 0.77 -7.20 -6.14
N ASN A 85 1.89 -6.81 -6.75
CA ASN A 85 2.14 -7.00 -8.18
C ASN A 85 2.14 -8.48 -8.58
N ARG A 86 2.69 -9.36 -7.75
CA ARG A 86 2.64 -10.82 -7.98
C ARG A 86 1.20 -11.34 -7.93
N GLN A 87 0.37 -10.84 -7.01
CA GLN A 87 -1.04 -11.21 -6.93
C GLN A 87 -1.86 -10.67 -8.11
N VAL A 88 -1.58 -9.44 -8.56
CA VAL A 88 -2.18 -8.87 -9.77
C VAL A 88 -1.78 -9.70 -10.99
N ALA A 89 -0.51 -10.04 -11.16
CA ALA A 89 -0.04 -10.87 -12.27
C ALA A 89 -0.67 -12.28 -12.25
N LYS A 90 -0.82 -12.90 -11.06
CA LYS A 90 -1.55 -14.18 -10.90
C LYS A 90 -3.03 -14.03 -11.24
N SER A 91 -3.67 -12.93 -10.85
CA SER A 91 -5.08 -12.67 -11.14
C SER A 91 -5.29 -12.41 -12.62
N GLN A 92 -4.37 -11.68 -13.26
CA GLN A 92 -4.37 -11.47 -14.69
C GLN A 92 -4.17 -12.79 -15.42
N SER A 93 -3.17 -13.61 -15.06
CA SER A 93 -2.98 -14.91 -15.69
C SER A 93 -4.17 -15.86 -15.47
N LEU A 94 -4.81 -15.82 -14.30
CA LEU A 94 -6.05 -16.56 -14.03
C LEU A 94 -7.24 -16.02 -14.86
N SER A 95 -7.32 -14.71 -15.07
CA SER A 95 -8.32 -14.07 -15.93
C SER A 95 -8.10 -14.39 -17.41
N THR A 96 -6.84 -14.42 -17.86
CA THR A 96 -6.50 -14.88 -19.21
C THR A 96 -6.76 -16.38 -19.33
N ALA A 97 -6.49 -17.18 -18.29
CA ALA A 97 -6.82 -18.60 -18.22
C ALA A 97 -8.34 -18.88 -18.08
N LYS A 98 -9.15 -17.88 -17.68
CA LYS A 98 -10.62 -17.86 -17.88
C LYS A 98 -11.01 -17.66 -19.36
N HIS A 99 -10.17 -18.14 -20.28
CA HIS A 99 -10.54 -18.65 -21.62
C HIS A 99 -11.65 -19.72 -21.62
N VAL A 100 -12.32 -19.95 -20.49
CA VAL A 100 -13.67 -20.53 -20.42
C VAL A 100 -14.70 -19.67 -21.19
N GLY A 101 -14.42 -18.38 -21.43
CA GLY A 101 -15.20 -17.55 -22.35
C GLY A 101 -15.04 -17.92 -23.84
N SER A 102 -14.21 -18.91 -24.20
CA SER A 102 -14.00 -19.34 -25.60
C SER A 102 -14.88 -20.51 -26.03
N PHE A 103 -15.65 -21.12 -25.11
CA PHE A 103 -16.57 -22.19 -25.48
C PHE A 103 -17.86 -21.61 -26.07
N LYS A 104 -18.12 -21.96 -27.33
CA LYS A 104 -19.40 -21.71 -27.99
C LYS A 104 -20.34 -22.86 -27.69
N TYR A 105 -21.51 -22.52 -27.17
CA TYR A 105 -22.58 -23.47 -26.87
C TYR A 105 -23.65 -23.34 -27.96
N THR A 106 -23.92 -24.43 -28.66
CA THR A 106 -25.01 -24.48 -29.67
C THR A 106 -25.95 -25.63 -29.33
N LEU A 107 -27.24 -25.31 -29.20
CA LEU A 107 -28.30 -26.28 -28.94
C LEU A 107 -29.09 -26.46 -30.24
N VAL A 108 -29.03 -27.65 -30.83
CA VAL A 108 -29.78 -28.01 -32.06
C VAL A 108 -30.48 -29.33 -31.79
N ASP A 109 -31.80 -29.36 -31.98
CA ASP A 109 -32.65 -30.57 -31.85
C ASP A 109 -32.43 -31.39 -30.56
N GLY A 110 -32.28 -30.70 -29.42
CA GLY A 110 -32.08 -31.36 -28.11
C GLY A 110 -30.66 -31.89 -27.87
N VAL A 111 -29.72 -31.62 -28.77
CA VAL A 111 -28.29 -31.95 -28.63
C VAL A 111 -27.50 -30.66 -28.41
N LEU A 112 -26.76 -30.59 -27.30
CA LEU A 112 -25.90 -29.47 -26.95
C LEU A 112 -24.48 -29.73 -27.41
N SER A 113 -23.97 -28.91 -28.32
CA SER A 113 -22.57 -28.92 -28.75
C SER A 113 -21.79 -27.82 -28.05
N ILE A 114 -20.67 -28.20 -27.41
CA ILE A 114 -19.72 -27.28 -26.80
C ILE A 114 -18.46 -27.29 -27.65
N THR A 115 -18.17 -26.19 -28.34
CA THR A 115 -17.02 -26.05 -29.27
C THR A 115 -16.10 -24.92 -28.84
N SER A 116 -14.84 -24.90 -29.27
CA SER A 116 -13.94 -23.75 -29.07
C SER A 116 -13.37 -23.27 -30.40
N SER A 117 -13.21 -21.95 -30.54
CA SER A 117 -12.55 -21.35 -31.70
C SER A 117 -11.02 -21.46 -31.66
N SER A 118 -10.44 -21.96 -30.56
CA SER A 118 -8.99 -22.05 -30.38
C SER A 118 -8.40 -23.27 -31.10
N ARG A 119 -7.73 -23.06 -32.24
CA ARG A 119 -7.03 -24.11 -33.02
C ARG A 119 -5.82 -24.73 -32.32
N THR A 120 -5.37 -24.17 -31.20
CA THR A 120 -4.10 -24.51 -30.54
C THR A 120 -4.22 -25.43 -29.32
N GLN A 121 -5.42 -25.94 -28.99
CA GLN A 121 -5.58 -26.78 -27.79
C GLN A 121 -5.44 -28.27 -28.10
N PRO A 122 -4.37 -28.96 -27.63
CA PRO A 122 -4.35 -30.42 -27.64
C PRO A 122 -5.42 -30.94 -26.68
N ASN A 123 -6.34 -31.76 -27.20
CA ASN A 123 -7.37 -32.48 -26.44
C ASN A 123 -8.46 -31.62 -25.78
N LEU A 124 -9.17 -30.84 -26.61
CA LEU A 124 -10.30 -29.99 -26.22
C LEU A 124 -11.40 -30.71 -25.43
N ALA A 125 -11.69 -31.98 -25.77
CA ALA A 125 -12.69 -32.78 -25.07
C ALA A 125 -12.31 -33.06 -23.60
N LYS A 126 -11.02 -33.17 -23.28
CA LYS A 126 -10.55 -33.26 -21.89
C LYS A 126 -10.75 -31.95 -21.15
N SER A 127 -10.47 -30.82 -21.80
CA SER A 127 -10.66 -29.48 -21.21
C SER A 127 -12.13 -29.19 -20.90
N ILE A 128 -13.04 -29.48 -21.84
CA ILE A 128 -14.49 -29.31 -21.63
C ILE A 128 -14.98 -30.18 -20.47
N ARG A 129 -14.56 -31.45 -20.41
CA ARG A 129 -14.92 -32.34 -19.31
C ARG A 129 -14.36 -31.90 -17.96
N SER A 130 -13.11 -31.45 -17.94
CA SER A 130 -12.47 -30.91 -16.73
C SER A 130 -13.23 -29.68 -16.22
N TYR A 131 -13.66 -28.81 -17.13
CA TYR A 131 -14.48 -27.65 -16.79
C TYR A 131 -15.85 -28.06 -16.20
N LEU A 132 -16.56 -28.99 -16.84
CA LEU A 132 -17.85 -29.48 -16.35
C LEU A 132 -17.75 -30.17 -14.97
N ARG A 133 -16.65 -30.87 -14.70
CA ARG A 133 -16.38 -31.48 -13.37
C ARG A 133 -16.32 -30.47 -12.23
N GLN A 134 -15.90 -29.23 -12.48
CA GLN A 134 -15.89 -28.18 -11.45
C GLN A 134 -17.31 -27.86 -10.95
N PHE A 135 -18.32 -28.11 -11.79
CA PHE A 135 -19.74 -27.92 -11.48
C PHE A 135 -20.46 -29.23 -11.16
N LYS A 136 -19.69 -30.28 -10.79
CA LYS A 136 -20.21 -31.61 -10.47
C LYS A 136 -20.94 -32.31 -11.63
N ILE A 137 -20.67 -31.93 -12.88
CA ILE A 137 -21.19 -32.60 -14.07
C ILE A 137 -20.14 -33.58 -14.59
N PHE A 138 -20.42 -34.89 -14.46
CA PHE A 138 -19.47 -35.96 -14.79
C PHE A 138 -19.74 -36.64 -16.14
N ARG A 139 -20.54 -36.01 -17.00
CA ARG A 139 -20.95 -36.57 -18.30
C ARG A 139 -19.80 -36.55 -19.31
N LEU A 140 -19.62 -37.64 -20.04
CA LEU A 140 -18.49 -37.82 -20.96
C LEU A 140 -18.71 -37.18 -22.35
N GLY A 141 -19.97 -37.17 -22.82
CA GLY A 141 -20.37 -36.65 -24.13
C GLY A 141 -19.72 -37.38 -25.33
N GLN A 142 -20.24 -37.12 -26.52
CA GLN A 142 -19.65 -37.58 -27.78
C GLN A 142 -18.55 -36.62 -28.21
N ARG A 143 -17.35 -37.13 -28.50
CA ARG A 143 -16.20 -36.32 -28.90
C ARG A 143 -16.36 -35.83 -30.34
N LEU A 144 -16.08 -34.55 -30.57
CA LEU A 144 -15.91 -33.94 -31.89
C LEU A 144 -14.46 -33.48 -32.06
N ASP A 145 -14.06 -33.20 -33.30
CA ASP A 145 -12.73 -32.65 -33.62
C ASP A 145 -12.52 -31.26 -33.01
N ASN A 146 -13.59 -30.48 -32.89
CA ASN A 146 -13.60 -29.12 -32.37
C ASN A 146 -14.44 -28.96 -31.09
N GLY A 147 -14.80 -30.05 -30.40
CA GLY A 147 -15.67 -29.96 -29.24
C GLY A 147 -16.17 -31.27 -28.63
N VAL A 148 -17.28 -31.17 -27.90
CA VAL A 148 -18.02 -32.32 -27.32
C VAL A 148 -19.52 -32.07 -27.44
N GLN A 149 -20.28 -33.11 -27.80
CA GLN A 149 -21.74 -33.10 -27.84
C GLN A 149 -22.34 -33.82 -26.64
N PHE A 150 -23.46 -33.32 -26.16
CA PHE A 150 -24.22 -33.88 -25.06
C PHE A 150 -25.69 -33.99 -25.47
N SER A 151 -26.35 -35.06 -25.05
CA SER A 151 -27.77 -35.31 -25.30
C SER A 151 -28.46 -35.77 -24.01
N GLY A 152 -29.80 -35.65 -23.97
CA GLY A 152 -30.62 -36.09 -22.85
C GLY A 152 -30.34 -35.32 -21.55
N ASP A 153 -30.32 -36.02 -20.42
CA ASP A 153 -30.18 -35.44 -19.07
C ASP A 153 -28.96 -34.54 -18.91
N ALA A 154 -27.87 -34.86 -19.61
CA ALA A 154 -26.65 -34.06 -19.60
C ALA A 154 -26.88 -32.61 -20.08
N VAL A 155 -27.79 -32.41 -21.03
CA VAL A 155 -28.13 -31.08 -21.56
C VAL A 155 -28.83 -30.26 -20.48
N THR A 156 -29.75 -30.87 -19.73
CA THR A 156 -30.48 -30.17 -18.65
C THR A 156 -29.55 -29.76 -17.50
N GLU A 157 -28.63 -30.64 -17.10
CA GLU A 157 -27.60 -30.36 -16.08
C GLU A 157 -26.70 -29.18 -16.51
N ILE A 158 -26.24 -29.19 -17.76
CA ILE A 158 -25.37 -28.14 -18.29
C ILE A 158 -26.12 -26.82 -18.44
N LEU A 159 -27.37 -26.83 -18.91
CA LEU A 159 -28.19 -25.62 -19.05
C LEU A 159 -28.53 -25.00 -17.68
N ALA A 160 -28.81 -25.82 -16.66
CA ALA A 160 -29.04 -25.34 -15.30
C ALA A 160 -27.78 -24.64 -14.75
N MET A 161 -26.62 -25.28 -14.90
CA MET A 161 -25.33 -24.70 -14.52
C MET A 161 -25.05 -23.38 -15.25
N LEU A 162 -25.34 -23.30 -16.56
CA LEU A 162 -25.15 -22.07 -17.32
C LEU A 162 -26.07 -20.95 -16.84
N LYS A 163 -27.32 -21.24 -16.48
CA LYS A 163 -28.24 -20.25 -15.90
C LYS A 163 -27.75 -19.71 -14.55
N ASP A 164 -27.27 -20.59 -13.67
CA ASP A 164 -26.72 -20.18 -12.37
C ASP A 164 -25.45 -19.33 -12.53
N LYS A 165 -24.60 -19.67 -13.50
CA LYS A 165 -23.41 -18.90 -13.83
C LYS A 165 -23.74 -17.54 -14.43
N HIS A 166 -24.75 -17.44 -15.30
CA HIS A 166 -25.21 -16.16 -15.83
C HIS A 166 -25.69 -15.23 -14.72
N ARG A 167 -26.48 -15.73 -13.77
CA ARG A 167 -26.89 -14.96 -12.59
C ARG A 167 -25.67 -14.50 -11.77
N ALA A 168 -24.73 -15.40 -11.49
CA ALA A 168 -23.53 -15.05 -10.74
C ALA A 168 -22.62 -14.03 -11.48
N GLN A 169 -22.56 -14.09 -12.80
CA GLN A 169 -21.80 -13.15 -13.62
C GLN A 169 -22.47 -11.78 -13.68
N GLU A 170 -23.80 -11.71 -13.79
CA GLU A 170 -24.56 -10.45 -13.67
C GLU A 170 -24.33 -9.79 -12.30
N HIS A 171 -24.35 -10.56 -11.22
CA HIS A 171 -24.00 -10.07 -9.89
C HIS A 171 -22.55 -9.58 -9.79
N PHE A 172 -21.60 -10.27 -10.41
CA PHE A 172 -20.19 -9.87 -10.41
C PHE A 172 -19.94 -8.60 -11.23
N GLU A 173 -20.55 -8.47 -12.41
CA GLU A 173 -20.46 -7.25 -13.23
C GLU A 173 -21.15 -6.06 -12.55
N PHE A 174 -22.28 -6.28 -11.86
CA PHE A 174 -22.90 -5.26 -11.02
C PHE A 174 -21.97 -4.79 -9.89
N VAL A 175 -21.37 -5.71 -9.14
CA VAL A 175 -20.41 -5.37 -8.07
C VAL A 175 -19.17 -4.70 -8.63
N ARG A 176 -18.65 -5.14 -9.78
CA ARG A 176 -17.53 -4.52 -10.46
C ARG A 176 -17.84 -3.08 -10.87
N SER A 177 -19.02 -2.83 -11.45
CA SER A 177 -19.48 -1.47 -11.79
C SER A 177 -19.53 -0.60 -10.53
N LEU A 178 -20.15 -1.10 -9.46
CA LEU A 178 -20.25 -0.38 -8.19
C LEU A 178 -18.87 -0.01 -7.62
N VAL A 179 -17.90 -0.93 -7.67
CA VAL A 179 -16.51 -0.68 -7.23
C VAL A 179 -15.79 0.31 -8.13
N GLN A 180 -16.02 0.28 -9.45
CA GLN A 180 -15.47 1.29 -10.38
C GLN A 180 -16.06 2.67 -10.12
N ASP A 181 -17.36 2.77 -9.88
CA ASP A 181 -18.06 4.03 -9.59
C ASP A 181 -17.57 4.63 -8.26
N LEU A 182 -17.42 3.80 -7.22
CA LEU A 182 -16.83 4.19 -5.93
C LEU A 182 -15.36 4.62 -6.08
N SER A 183 -14.57 3.92 -6.89
CA SER A 183 -13.19 4.28 -7.20
C SER A 183 -13.10 5.65 -7.90
N CYS A 184 -14.05 5.96 -8.79
CA CYS A 184 -14.15 7.25 -9.47
C CYS A 184 -14.57 8.38 -8.50
N LEU A 185 -15.52 8.11 -7.60
CA LEU A 185 -15.94 9.02 -6.52
C LEU A 185 -14.82 9.35 -5.54
N ILE A 186 -13.94 8.39 -5.22
CA ILE A 186 -12.78 8.61 -4.37
C ILE A 186 -11.71 9.46 -5.08
N LYS A 187 -11.50 9.26 -6.39
CA LYS A 187 -10.56 10.08 -7.17
C LYS A 187 -11.02 11.53 -7.32
N THR A 188 -12.33 11.76 -7.46
CA THR A 188 -12.91 13.10 -7.59
C THR A 188 -13.00 13.86 -6.26
N SER A 189 -13.07 13.16 -5.13
CA SER A 189 -13.00 13.78 -3.79
C SER A 189 -11.57 14.14 -3.38
N SER A 190 -10.54 13.41 -3.79
CA SER A 190 -9.13 13.79 -3.59
C SER A 190 -8.68 15.00 -4.42
N THR A 191 -9.31 15.28 -5.57
CA THR A 191 -8.93 16.43 -6.43
C THR A 191 -9.52 17.76 -5.98
N LYS A 192 -10.57 17.77 -5.14
CA LYS A 192 -11.18 19.02 -4.64
C LYS A 192 -10.42 19.69 -3.49
N ASN A 193 -9.46 19.01 -2.85
CA ASN A 193 -8.67 19.57 -1.75
C ASN A 193 -7.36 20.26 -2.20
N LEU A 194 -7.12 20.46 -3.51
CA LEU A 194 -5.88 21.03 -4.05
C LEU A 194 -6.05 22.37 -4.79
N MET A 195 -7.19 23.06 -4.62
CA MET A 195 -7.37 24.44 -5.09
C MET A 195 -7.62 25.40 -3.92
N VAL A 196 -6.59 25.64 -3.10
CA VAL A 196 -6.49 26.91 -2.37
C VAL A 196 -5.48 27.76 -3.12
N ARG A 197 -6.00 28.71 -3.91
CA ARG A 197 -5.23 29.71 -4.65
C ARG A 197 -4.41 30.57 -3.67
N SER A 198 -3.09 30.59 -3.84
CA SER A 198 -2.25 31.68 -3.36
C SER A 198 -2.39 32.90 -4.30
N PRO A 199 -2.41 34.14 -3.78
CA PRO A 199 -2.51 35.33 -4.62
C PRO A 199 -1.15 35.65 -5.27
N THR A 200 -1.19 35.91 -6.58
CA THR A 200 -0.10 36.33 -7.46
C THR A 200 0.44 37.72 -7.10
N PRO A 201 1.75 37.97 -7.18
CA PRO A 201 2.29 39.31 -7.37
C PRO A 201 2.76 39.44 -8.84
N GLU A 202 2.00 40.18 -9.66
CA GLU A 202 2.47 40.61 -10.99
C GLU A 202 3.39 41.82 -10.83
N LEU A 203 4.66 41.58 -11.17
CA LEU A 203 5.63 42.59 -11.58
C LEU A 203 5.30 43.01 -13.02
N LEU A 204 4.92 44.28 -13.22
CA LEU A 204 5.12 44.96 -14.48
C LEU A 204 5.99 46.18 -14.22
N ALA A 205 7.11 46.21 -14.92
CA ALA A 205 8.09 47.27 -14.94
C ALA A 205 7.78 48.29 -16.05
N LEU A 206 8.32 49.49 -15.85
CA LEU A 206 8.63 50.54 -16.83
C LEU A 206 7.46 51.24 -17.52
N GLU A 207 7.33 52.55 -17.27
CA GLU A 207 7.49 53.55 -18.33
C GLU A 207 8.19 54.81 -17.81
N CYS A 208 9.01 55.38 -18.68
CA CYS A 208 9.80 56.58 -18.52
C CYS A 208 8.95 57.85 -18.69
N SER A 209 9.18 58.87 -17.87
CA SER A 209 9.40 60.28 -18.22
C SER A 209 9.64 61.11 -16.96
#